data_AF-A0A947NDX4-F1
#
_entry.id   AF-A0A947NDX4-F1
#
_cell.length_a   1.000
_cell.length_b   1.000
_cell.length_c   1.000
_cell.angle_alpha   90.00
_cell.angle_beta   90.00
_cell.angle_gamma   90.00
#
_symmetry.space_group_name_H-M   'P 1'
#
loop_
_entity.id
_entity.type
_entity.pdbx_description
1 polymer ?
#
loop_
_entity_poly.entity_id
_entity_poly.type
_entity_poly.pdbx_seq_one_letter_code
_entity_poly.pdbx_strand_id
1 'polypeptide(L)'
;MDWKIFMATFTAIFFAELADKTQLVGISMSAKSGKPFVVLLGSVVAYIVITAISVLIGATVGKYIKPEIIRYAGASIFILIGLLIFLGKL
;
A
#
# COMPACT_ATOMS: atom_id res chain seq x y z
N MET A 1 -11.97 23.69 -2.38
CA MET A 1 -11.27 22.49 -2.89
C MET A 1 -10.80 22.79 -4.29
N ASP A 2 -9.49 22.79 -4.53
CA ASP A 2 -8.94 22.89 -5.87
C ASP A 2 -9.28 21.64 -6.68
N TRP A 3 -10.34 21.72 -7.48
CA TRP A 3 -10.85 20.60 -8.29
C TRP A 3 -9.77 20.03 -9.23
N LYS A 4 -8.84 20.87 -9.68
CA LYS A 4 -7.67 20.47 -10.47
C LYS A 4 -6.74 19.54 -9.69
N ILE A 5 -6.46 19.84 -8.43
CA ILE A 5 -5.61 19.01 -7.57
C ILE A 5 -6.31 17.68 -7.28
N PHE A 6 -7.60 17.71 -6.96
CA PHE A 6 -8.38 16.49 -6.75
C PHE A 6 -8.34 15.55 -7.96
N MET A 7 -8.64 16.06 -9.16
CA MET A 7 -8.62 15.27 -10.39
C MET A 7 -7.22 14.75 -10.72
N ALA A 8 -6.17 15.56 -10.53
CA ALA A 8 -4.79 15.15 -10.78
C ALA A 8 -4.36 14.02 -9.82
N THR A 9 -4.61 14.19 -8.52
CA THR A 9 -4.25 13.18 -7.51
C THR A 9 -5.09 11.91 -7.67
N PHE A 10 -6.40 12.03 -7.89
CA PHE A 10 -7.27 10.87 -8.13
C PHE A 10 -6.78 10.09 -9.34
N THR A 11 -6.55 10.75 -10.47
CA THR A 11 -6.13 10.08 -11.71
C THR A 11 -4.76 9.42 -11.54
N ALA A 12 -3.80 10.10 -10.93
CA ALA A 12 -2.47 9.55 -10.68
C ALA A 12 -2.51 8.29 -9.81
N ILE A 13 -3.23 8.34 -8.68
CA ILE A 13 -3.35 7.20 -7.76
C ILE A 13 -4.18 6.09 -8.41
N PHE A 14 -5.27 6.42 -9.08
CA PHE A 14 -6.14 5.45 -9.74
C PHE A 14 -5.36 4.62 -10.75
N PHE A 15 -4.59 5.25 -11.65
CA PHE A 15 -3.76 4.52 -12.61
C PHE A 15 -2.60 3.77 -11.95
N ALA A 16 -2.02 4.30 -10.87
CA ALA A 16 -0.97 3.60 -10.13
C ALA A 16 -1.49 2.32 -9.44
N GLU A 17 -2.73 2.34 -8.94
CA GLU A 17 -3.34 1.23 -8.20
C GLU A 17 -4.13 0.25 -9.09
N LEU A 18 -4.60 0.66 -10.29
CA LEU A 18 -5.50 -0.13 -11.14
C LEU A 18 -4.94 -1.49 -11.60
N ALA A 19 -3.61 -1.62 -11.64
CA ALA A 19 -2.93 -2.81 -12.12
C ALA A 19 -2.15 -3.52 -11.00
N ASP A 20 -2.54 -3.31 -9.74
CA ASP A 20 -1.82 -3.89 -8.62
C ASP A 20 -2.15 -5.37 -8.42
N LYS A 21 -1.13 -6.12 -7.98
CA LYS A 21 -1.19 -7.56 -7.72
C LYS A 21 -2.28 -7.90 -6.68
N THR A 22 -2.57 -6.98 -5.76
CA THR A 22 -3.63 -7.16 -4.76
C THR A 22 -5.01 -7.31 -5.39
N GLN A 23 -5.30 -6.60 -6.48
CA GLN A 23 -6.59 -6.70 -7.19
C GLN A 23 -6.73 -8.06 -7.90
N LEU A 24 -5.66 -8.53 -8.54
CA LEU A 24 -5.63 -9.87 -9.17
C LEU A 24 -5.82 -10.98 -8.14
N VAL A 25 -5.20 -10.86 -6.96
CA VAL A 25 -5.39 -11.80 -5.85
C VAL A 25 -6.84 -11.77 -5.36
N GLY A 26 -7.45 -10.59 -5.23
CA GLY A 26 -8.85 -10.45 -4.84
C GLY A 26 -9.81 -11.12 -5.82
N ILE A 27 -9.62 -10.89 -7.12
CA ILE A 27 -10.42 -11.53 -8.19
C ILE A 27 -10.23 -13.05 -8.17
N SER A 28 -8.99 -13.53 -8.03
CA SER A 28 -8.68 -14.97 -7.98
C SER A 28 -9.31 -15.64 -6.76
N MET A 29 -9.20 -15.04 -5.57
CA MET A 29 -9.84 -15.53 -4.34
C MET A 29 -11.37 -15.54 -4.44
N SER A 30 -11.94 -14.48 -5.03
CA SER A 30 -13.39 -14.38 -5.26
C SER A 30 -13.88 -15.48 -6.21
N ALA A 31 -13.18 -15.68 -7.33
CA ALA A 31 -13.48 -16.74 -8.30
C ALA A 31 -13.36 -18.14 -7.69
N LYS A 32 -12.34 -18.39 -6.86
CA LYS A 32 -12.12 -19.69 -6.20
C LYS A 32 -13.15 -20.01 -5.12
N SER A 33 -13.56 -19.01 -4.34
CA SER A 33 -14.49 -19.20 -3.21
C SER A 33 -15.97 -19.14 -3.62
N GLY A 34 -16.28 -18.57 -4.80
CA GLY A 34 -17.64 -18.31 -5.25
C GLY A 34 -18.40 -17.30 -4.38
N LYS A 35 -17.71 -16.61 -3.46
CA LYS A 35 -18.30 -15.71 -2.46
C LYS A 35 -17.64 -14.33 -2.50
N PRO A 36 -17.92 -13.51 -3.53
CA PRO A 36 -17.28 -12.21 -3.74
C PRO A 36 -17.42 -11.26 -2.54
N PHE A 37 -18.59 -11.21 -1.91
CA PHE A 37 -18.84 -10.35 -0.77
C PHE A 37 -18.00 -10.71 0.46
N VAL A 38 -17.73 -12.00 0.69
CA VAL A 38 -16.90 -12.44 1.82
C VAL A 38 -15.45 -12.06 1.60
N VAL A 39 -14.95 -12.23 0.37
CA VAL A 39 -13.58 -11.81 0.01
C VAL A 39 -13.44 -10.29 0.13
N LEU A 40 -14.41 -9.52 -0.36
CA LEU A 40 -14.43 -8.07 -0.21
C LEU A 40 -14.37 -7.64 1.26
N LEU A 41 -15.26 -8.18 2.10
CA LEU A 41 -15.28 -7.85 3.53
C LEU A 41 -14.00 -8.27 4.22
N GLY A 42 -13.45 -9.45 3.89
CA GLY A 42 -12.17 -9.92 4.41
C GLY A 42 -11.02 -8.97 4.06
N SER A 43 -10.93 -8.54 2.79
CA SER A 43 -9.93 -7.58 2.33
C SER A 43 -10.08 -6.22 3.00
N VAL A 44 -11.30 -5.71 3.17
CA VAL A 44 -11.55 -4.43 3.86
C VAL A 44 -11.13 -4.51 5.33
N VAL A 45 -11.52 -5.57 6.03
CA VAL A 45 -11.15 -5.78 7.44
C VAL A 45 -9.63 -5.90 7.58
N ALA A 46 -8.99 -6.69 6.72
CA ALA A 46 -7.54 -6.83 6.71
C ALA A 46 -6.84 -5.48 6.47
N TYR A 47 -7.34 -4.67 5.54
CA TYR A 47 -6.79 -3.34 5.24
C TYR A 47 -6.97 -2.36 6.41
N ILE A 48 -8.10 -2.40 7.11
CA ILE A 48 -8.33 -1.59 8.31
C ILE A 48 -7.35 -2.00 9.41
N VAL A 49 -7.19 -3.30 9.65
CA VAL A 49 -6.30 -3.83 10.69
C VAL A 49 -4.84 -3.47 10.42
N ILE A 50 -4.34 -3.72 9.20
CA ILE A 50 -2.95 -3.39 8.85
C ILE A 50 -2.71 -1.88 8.95
N THR A 51 -3.66 -1.06 8.51
CA THR A 51 -3.57 0.40 8.61
C THR A 51 -3.55 0.86 10.06
N ALA A 52 -4.44 0.33 10.90
CA ALA A 52 -4.48 0.65 12.32
C ALA A 52 -3.16 0.30 13.02
N ILE A 53 -2.62 -0.90 12.76
CA ILE A 53 -1.32 -1.31 13.30
C ILE A 53 -0.21 -0.39 12.79
N SER A 54 -0.18 -0.09 11.49
CA SER A 54 0.83 0.77 10.87
C SER A 54 0.83 2.18 11.47
N VAL A 55 -0.35 2.75 11.70
CA VAL A 55 -0.51 4.07 12.32
C VAL A 55 -0.09 4.04 13.79
N LEU A 56 -0.48 3.02 14.56
CA LEU A 56 -0.09 2.89 15.97
C LEU A 56 1.43 2.78 16.12
N ILE A 57 2.06 1.94 15.30
CA ILE A 57 3.52 1.79 15.29
C ILE A 57 4.18 3.08 14.83
N GLY A 58 3.74 3.66 13.70
CA GLY A 58 4.30 4.89 13.15
C GLY A 58 4.20 6.07 14.12
N ALA A 59 3.05 6.23 14.80
CA ALA A 59 2.84 7.27 15.80
C ALA A 59 3.68 7.06 17.07
N THR A 60 3.90 5.80 17.47
CA THR A 60 4.75 5.48 18.63
C THR A 60 6.21 5.72 18.30
N VAL A 61 6.70 5.19 17.18
CA VAL A 61 8.09 5.33 16.72
C VAL A 61 8.42 6.79 16.43
N GLY A 62 7.50 7.54 15.84
CA GLY A 62 7.67 8.97 15.54
C GLY A 62 7.84 9.86 16.78
N LYS A 63 7.47 9.40 17.99
CA LYS A 63 7.76 10.11 19.24
C LYS A 63 9.22 9.98 19.68
N TYR A 64 9.89 8.89 19.30
CA TYR A 64 11.25 8.58 19.73
C TYR A 64 12.29 8.79 18.63
N ILE A 65 11.88 8.73 17.36
CA ILE A 65 12.77 8.82 16.21
C ILE A 65 12.49 10.10 15.42
N LYS A 66 13.55 10.84 15.08
CA LYS A 66 13.45 12.03 14.24
C LYS A 66 12.85 11.68 12.87
N PRO A 67 11.93 12.50 12.32
CA PRO A 67 11.29 12.25 11.02
C PRO A 67 12.29 12.04 9.87
N GLU A 68 13.44 12.71 9.93
CA GLU A 68 14.50 12.59 8.93
C GLU A 68 15.05 11.16 8.83
N ILE A 69 15.24 10.48 9.97
CA ILE A 69 15.76 9.10 10.00
C ILE A 69 14.76 8.15 9.35
N ILE A 70 13.46 8.31 9.65
CA ILE A 70 12.38 7.52 9.05
C ILE A 70 12.36 7.74 7.53
N ARG A 71 12.51 8.99 7.07
CA ARG A 71 12.55 9.35 5.65
C ARG A 71 13.74 8.70 4.94
N TYR A 72 14.95 8.82 5.49
CA TYR A 72 16.14 8.25 4.86
C TYR A 72 16.12 6.72 4.89
N ALA A 73 15.62 6.10 5.97
CA ALA A 73 15.46 4.65 6.04
C ALA A 73 14.44 4.13 5.01
N GLY A 74 13.31 4.82 4.84
CA GLY A 74 12.33 4.48 3.80
C GLY A 74 12.93 4.58 2.39
N ALA A 75 13.61 5.68 2.11
CA ALA A 75 14.26 5.89 0.80
C ALA A 75 15.32 4.83 0.50
N SER A 76 16.17 4.49 1.47
CA SER A 76 17.21 3.47 1.28
C SER A 76 16.63 2.08 1.06
N ILE A 77 15.56 1.71 1.77
CA ILE A 77 14.85 0.44 1.53
C ILE A 77 14.28 0.39 0.11
N PHE A 78 13.64 1.47 -0.36
CA PHE A 78 13.11 1.53 -1.73
C PHE A 78 14.21 1.42 -2.79
N ILE A 79 15.34 2.10 -2.60
CA ILE A 79 16.50 1.99 -3.49
C ILE A 79 17.06 0.57 -3.50
N LEU A 80 17.20 -0.06 -2.33
CA LEU A 80 17.69 -1.44 -2.20
C LEU A 80 16.77 -2.42 -2.92
N ILE A 81 15.45 -2.32 -2.72
CA ILE A 81 14.47 -3.18 -3.42
C ILE A 81 14.55 -2.94 -4.93
N GLY A 82 14.62 -1.69 -5.38
CA GLY A 82 14.77 -1.36 -6.79
C GLY A 82 16.04 -1.94 -7.42
N LEU A 83 17.17 -1.88 -6.71
CA LEU A 83 18.43 -2.50 -7.13
C LEU A 83 18.33 -4.02 -7.19
N LEU A 84 17.71 -4.67 -6.21
CA LEU A 84 17.55 -6.12 -6.17
C LEU A 84 16.69 -6.63 -7.34
N ILE A 85 15.60 -5.91 -7.67
CA ILE A 85 14.75 -6.18 -8.84
C ILE A 85 15.56 -5.96 -10.13
N PHE A 86 16.32 -4.87 -10.24
CA PHE A 86 17.14 -4.59 -11.42
C PHE A 86 18.23 -5.66 -11.65
N LEU A 87 18.80 -6.20 -10.58
CA LEU A 87 19.77 -7.29 -10.61
C LEU A 87 19.13 -8.68 -10.84
N GLY A 88 17.80 -8.77 -10.94
CA GLY A 88 17.07 -10.02 -11.12
C GLY A 88 17.18 -11.00 -9.95
N LYS A 89 17.55 -10.50 -8.76
CA LYS A 89 17.60 -11.30 -7.52
C LYS A 89 16.24 -11.37 -6.81
N LEU A 90 15.29 -10.56 -7.27
CA LEU A 90 13.88 -10.50 -6.86
C LEU A 90 13.01 -10.34 -8.10
#